data_AF-A0A414KCC6-F1
#
_entry.id   AF-A0A414KCC6-F1
#
_cell.length_a   1.000
_cell.length_b   1.000
_cell.length_c   1.000
_cell.angle_alpha   90.00
_cell.angle_beta   90.00
_cell.angle_gamma   90.00
#
_symmetry.space_group_name_H-M   'P 1'
#
loop_
_entity.id
_entity.type
_entity.pdbx_description
1 polymer ?
#
loop_
_entity_poly.entity_id
_entity_poly.type
_entity_poly.pdbx_seq_one_letter_code
_entity_poly.pdbx_strand_id
1 'polypeptide(L)'
;MKKKYITVREWIKNYEAGKYDDPSFDVQCSAGWYDWFCPDSQLLPKLKKLAKLITRIEDDFILDNYTLTFYNIYPLDYPLYDQIFFDPINRKKIKTGSFVVNCDHPYKSKHAYEISTERSDWKITFKCNDIDEVLDTIHQLTPDYGLLGMIV
;
A
#
# COMPACT_ATOMS: atom_id res chain seq x y z
N MET A 1 -15.24 3.15 19.65
CA MET A 1 -15.64 2.46 18.41
C MET A 1 -14.44 1.67 17.89
N LYS A 2 -14.59 0.37 17.56
CA LYS A 2 -13.54 -0.35 16.83
C LYS A 2 -13.51 0.20 15.41
N LYS A 3 -12.36 0.68 14.95
CA LYS A 3 -12.15 1.06 13.54
C LYS A 3 -12.45 -0.19 12.70
N LYS A 4 -13.46 -0.13 11.84
CA LYS A 4 -13.83 -1.25 10.95
C LYS A 4 -12.89 -1.16 9.76
N TYR A 5 -11.80 -1.91 9.82
CA TYR A 5 -10.90 -2.07 8.68
C TYR A 5 -11.59 -2.90 7.61
N ILE A 6 -11.40 -2.52 6.35
CA ILE A 6 -11.72 -3.39 5.21
C ILE A 6 -10.42 -4.06 4.76
N THR A 7 -10.51 -5.30 4.27
CA THR A 7 -9.34 -5.98 3.73
C THR A 7 -8.92 -5.37 2.39
N VAL A 8 -7.69 -5.62 1.95
CA VAL A 8 -7.26 -5.27 0.58
C VAL A 8 -8.22 -5.89 -0.45
N ARG A 9 -8.67 -7.14 -0.24
CA ARG A 9 -9.66 -7.79 -1.12
C ARG A 9 -10.99 -7.02 -1.18
N GLU A 10 -11.51 -6.59 -0.02
CA GLU A 10 -12.74 -5.80 0.04
C GLU A 10 -12.55 -4.41 -0.59
N TRP A 11 -11.38 -3.80 -0.39
CA TRP A 11 -11.01 -2.54 -1.03
C TRP A 11 -11.01 -2.66 -2.56
N ILE A 12 -10.40 -3.70 -3.12
CA ILE A 12 -10.38 -3.98 -4.57
C ILE A 12 -11.81 -4.10 -5.09
N LYS A 13 -12.66 -4.91 -4.42
CA LYS A 13 -14.07 -5.05 -4.79
C LYS A 13 -14.83 -3.72 -4.78
N ASN A 14 -14.55 -2.86 -3.81
CA ASN A 14 -15.17 -1.52 -3.74
C ASN A 14 -14.68 -0.61 -4.88
N TYR A 15 -13.38 -0.63 -5.18
CA TYR A 15 -12.77 0.13 -6.26
C TYR A 15 -13.32 -0.30 -7.62
N GLU A 16 -13.36 -1.60 -7.91
CA GLU A 16 -13.90 -2.16 -9.16
C GLU A 16 -15.41 -1.89 -9.33
N ALA A 17 -16.15 -1.77 -8.22
CA ALA A 17 -17.55 -1.38 -8.23
C ALA A 17 -17.78 0.15 -8.39
N GLY A 18 -16.71 0.94 -8.59
CA GLY A 18 -16.78 2.38 -8.79
C GLY A 18 -17.08 3.19 -7.52
N LYS A 19 -16.97 2.61 -6.32
CA LYS A 19 -17.30 3.31 -5.06
C LYS A 19 -16.39 4.51 -4.77
N TYR A 20 -15.24 4.58 -5.43
CA TYR A 20 -14.22 5.60 -5.22
C TYR A 20 -14.05 6.54 -6.43
N ASP A 21 -14.97 6.52 -7.41
CA ASP A 21 -14.88 7.35 -8.63
C ASP A 21 -15.29 8.81 -8.43
N ASP A 22 -15.98 9.14 -7.33
CA ASP A 22 -16.31 10.51 -6.98
C ASP A 22 -15.07 11.23 -6.41
N PRO A 23 -14.68 12.41 -6.94
CA PRO A 23 -13.48 13.13 -6.53
C PRO A 23 -13.62 13.92 -5.22
N SER A 24 -14.80 13.90 -4.57
CA SER A 24 -15.03 14.60 -3.32
C SER A 24 -14.10 14.13 -2.21
N PHE A 25 -13.74 15.07 -1.33
CA PHE A 25 -12.92 14.83 -0.15
C PHE A 25 -13.38 13.60 0.63
N ASP A 26 -14.68 13.51 0.96
CA ASP A 26 -15.22 12.42 1.78
C ASP A 26 -15.06 11.04 1.12
N VAL A 27 -15.25 10.97 -0.21
CA VAL A 27 -15.09 9.71 -0.95
C VAL A 27 -13.61 9.33 -1.04
N GLN A 28 -12.72 10.29 -1.26
CA GLN A 28 -11.28 10.02 -1.33
C GLN A 28 -10.69 9.66 0.04
N CYS A 29 -11.17 10.26 1.14
CA CYS A 29 -10.89 9.79 2.50
C CYS A 29 -11.40 8.37 2.74
N SER A 30 -12.62 8.07 2.28
CA SER A 30 -13.21 6.73 2.38
C SER A 30 -12.48 5.69 1.53
N ALA A 31 -11.83 6.12 0.45
CA ALA A 31 -10.95 5.29 -0.37
C ALA A 31 -9.62 4.97 0.35
N GLY A 32 -9.23 5.75 1.36
CA GLY A 32 -8.06 5.46 2.19
C GLY A 32 -7.00 6.56 2.22
N TRP A 33 -7.21 7.70 1.55
CA TRP A 33 -6.33 8.86 1.72
C TRP A 33 -6.42 9.38 3.15
N TYR A 34 -5.27 9.49 3.82
CA TYR A 34 -5.19 9.92 5.21
C TYR A 34 -4.53 11.28 5.39
N ASP A 35 -3.44 11.53 4.67
CA ASP A 35 -2.71 12.79 4.70
C ASP A 35 -2.07 13.07 3.33
N TRP A 36 -2.06 14.33 2.92
CA TRP A 36 -1.59 14.73 1.60
C TRP A 36 -1.21 16.21 1.52
N PHE A 37 -0.28 16.52 0.63
CA PHE A 37 0.18 17.89 0.38
C PHE A 37 -0.22 18.41 -1.02
N CYS A 38 -0.74 17.53 -1.88
CA CYS A 38 -1.33 17.93 -3.17
C CYS A 38 -2.77 18.47 -2.98
N PRO A 39 -3.32 19.23 -3.93
CA PRO A 39 -4.74 19.64 -3.86
C PRO A 39 -5.70 18.43 -3.93
N ASP A 40 -6.85 18.50 -3.26
CA ASP A 40 -7.86 17.42 -3.22
C ASP A 40 -8.26 16.91 -4.62
N SER A 41 -8.31 17.82 -5.60
CA SER A 41 -8.57 17.47 -7.01
C SER A 41 -7.60 16.45 -7.62
N GLN A 42 -6.42 16.26 -7.02
CA GLN A 42 -5.41 15.29 -7.46
C GLN A 42 -5.58 13.90 -6.83
N LEU A 43 -6.39 13.75 -5.78
CA LEU A 43 -6.51 12.49 -5.05
C LEU A 43 -7.07 11.37 -5.91
N LEU A 44 -8.14 11.62 -6.67
CA LEU A 44 -8.74 10.62 -7.55
C LEU A 44 -7.79 10.17 -8.70
N PRO A 45 -7.16 11.08 -9.48
CA PRO A 45 -6.15 10.69 -10.46
C PRO A 45 -5.01 9.86 -9.86
N LYS A 46 -4.52 10.23 -8.67
CA LYS A 46 -3.47 9.50 -7.96
C LYS A 46 -3.94 8.14 -7.48
N LEU A 47 -5.15 8.05 -6.93
CA LEU A 47 -5.79 6.80 -6.53
C LEU A 47 -5.83 5.81 -7.71
N LYS A 48 -6.23 6.28 -8.90
CA LYS A 48 -6.27 5.46 -10.13
C LYS A 48 -4.90 4.94 -10.54
N LYS A 49 -3.81 5.65 -10.22
CA LYS A 49 -2.45 5.14 -10.44
C LYS A 49 -2.07 4.08 -9.43
N LEU A 50 -2.27 4.33 -8.13
CA LEU A 50 -1.99 3.37 -7.07
C LEU A 50 -2.79 2.07 -7.25
N ALA A 51 -4.05 2.20 -7.68
CA ALA A 51 -4.94 1.08 -7.93
C ALA A 51 -4.38 0.10 -8.97
N LYS A 52 -3.62 0.56 -9.98
CA LYS A 52 -3.00 -0.33 -10.98
C LYS A 52 -2.05 -1.36 -10.36
N LEU A 53 -1.39 -1.00 -9.26
CA LEU A 53 -0.57 -1.94 -8.49
C LEU A 53 -1.47 -2.80 -7.60
N ILE A 54 -2.35 -2.17 -6.83
CA ILE A 54 -3.17 -2.85 -5.81
C ILE A 54 -4.07 -3.93 -6.41
N THR A 55 -4.73 -3.66 -7.54
CA THR A 55 -5.64 -4.62 -8.19
C THR A 55 -4.91 -5.80 -8.84
N ARG A 56 -3.57 -5.77 -8.89
CA ARG A 56 -2.74 -6.87 -9.43
C ARG A 56 -2.13 -7.74 -8.32
N ILE A 57 -2.41 -7.46 -7.05
CA ILE A 57 -1.98 -8.31 -5.94
C ILE A 57 -2.84 -9.57 -5.94
N GLU A 58 -2.19 -10.73 -6.10
CA GLU A 58 -2.86 -12.04 -6.12
C GLU A 58 -2.68 -12.82 -4.82
N ASP A 59 -1.79 -12.37 -3.93
CA ASP A 59 -1.47 -13.09 -2.70
C ASP A 59 -2.61 -13.05 -1.66
N ASP A 60 -3.24 -14.20 -1.41
CA ASP A 60 -4.35 -14.31 -0.47
C ASP A 60 -4.02 -13.87 0.96
N PHE A 61 -2.77 -14.05 1.42
CA PHE A 61 -2.38 -13.59 2.74
C PHE A 61 -2.44 -12.07 2.83
N ILE A 62 -1.86 -11.37 1.85
CA ILE A 62 -1.93 -9.91 1.77
C ILE A 62 -3.39 -9.47 1.61
N LEU A 63 -4.12 -10.09 0.68
CA LEU A 63 -5.49 -9.73 0.34
C LEU A 63 -6.45 -9.78 1.54
N ASP A 64 -6.28 -10.76 2.44
CA ASP A 64 -7.23 -11.00 3.53
C ASP A 64 -6.76 -10.52 4.91
N ASN A 65 -5.47 -10.23 5.10
CA ASN A 65 -4.93 -9.86 6.42
C ASN A 65 -4.49 -8.41 6.52
N TYR A 66 -4.48 -7.65 5.42
CA TYR A 66 -4.02 -6.26 5.41
C TYR A 66 -5.12 -5.26 5.08
N THR A 67 -4.95 -4.03 5.56
CA THR A 67 -5.69 -2.84 5.13
C THR A 67 -4.73 -1.87 4.43
N LEU A 68 -5.29 -0.95 3.65
CA LEU A 68 -4.56 0.09 2.94
C LEU A 68 -4.74 1.45 3.62
N THR A 69 -3.71 2.28 3.54
CA THR A 69 -3.78 3.72 3.80
C THR A 69 -2.88 4.43 2.82
N PHE A 70 -3.35 5.53 2.23
CA PHE A 70 -2.64 6.27 1.21
C PHE A 70 -2.16 7.61 1.75
N TYR A 71 -0.94 7.96 1.36
CA TYR A 71 -0.31 9.23 1.69
C TYR A 71 0.24 9.88 0.43
N ASN A 72 0.16 11.20 0.35
CA ASN A 72 0.97 11.96 -0.59
C ASN A 72 2.04 12.66 0.24
N ILE A 73 3.28 12.24 0.11
CA ILE A 73 4.37 12.63 1.02
C ILE A 73 5.05 13.90 0.51
N TYR A 74 5.28 14.86 1.41
CA TYR A 74 6.15 16.01 1.19
C TYR A 74 7.54 15.78 1.79
N PRO A 75 8.53 15.38 0.99
CA PRO A 75 9.90 15.38 1.43
C PRO A 75 10.51 16.79 1.34
N LEU A 76 11.47 17.09 2.21
CA LEU A 76 12.16 18.39 2.24
C LEU A 76 12.93 18.71 0.95
N ASP A 77 13.58 17.69 0.36
CA ASP A 77 14.52 17.87 -0.76
C ASP A 77 14.08 17.17 -2.07
N TYR A 78 12.85 16.63 -2.13
CA TYR A 78 12.35 15.91 -3.30
C TYR A 78 10.95 16.38 -3.72
N PRO A 79 10.51 16.09 -4.95
CA PRO A 79 9.11 16.25 -5.33
C PRO A 79 8.17 15.37 -4.50
N LEU A 80 6.91 15.77 -4.44
CA LEU A 80 5.84 14.96 -3.85
C LEU A 80 5.78 13.58 -4.50
N TYR A 81 5.60 12.55 -3.69
CA TYR A 81 5.38 11.19 -4.15
C TYR A 81 4.20 10.56 -3.41
N ASP A 82 3.66 9.48 -3.97
CA ASP A 82 2.53 8.77 -3.37
C ASP A 82 3.03 7.54 -2.63
N GLN A 83 2.38 7.17 -1.53
CA GLN A 83 2.76 6.02 -0.71
C GLN A 83 1.54 5.17 -0.38
N ILE A 84 1.70 3.86 -0.48
CA ILE A 84 0.74 2.86 -0.01
C ILE A 84 1.27 2.24 1.27
N PHE A 85 0.55 2.40 2.37
CA PHE A 85 0.84 1.75 3.65
C PHE A 85 -0.04 0.51 3.80
N PHE A 86 0.59 -0.65 3.93
CA PHE A 86 -0.05 -1.92 4.21
C PHE A 86 0.07 -2.22 5.71
N ASP A 87 -1.06 -2.26 6.40
CA ASP A 87 -1.12 -2.56 7.84
C ASP A 87 -1.82 -3.90 8.12
N PRO A 88 -1.22 -4.82 8.89
CA PRO A 88 -1.95 -5.99 9.36
C PRO A 88 -3.19 -5.62 10.19
N ILE A 89 -4.36 -6.12 9.77
CA ILE A 89 -5.62 -5.92 10.50
C ILE A 89 -5.56 -6.56 11.89
N ASN A 90 -4.86 -7.70 12.02
CA ASN A 90 -4.67 -8.40 13.28
C ASN A 90 -3.22 -8.32 13.77
N ARG A 91 -2.86 -7.20 14.39
CA ARG A 91 -1.54 -6.97 15.01
C ARG A 91 -1.19 -7.91 16.17
N LYS A 92 -2.15 -8.66 16.72
CA LYS A 92 -1.85 -9.71 17.71
C LYS A 92 -1.26 -10.96 17.04
N LYS A 93 -1.73 -11.28 15.84
CA LYS A 93 -1.25 -12.42 15.03
C LYS A 93 -0.01 -12.04 14.24
N ILE A 94 0.01 -10.85 13.64
CA ILE A 94 1.09 -10.36 12.79
C ILE A 94 1.74 -9.17 13.52
N LYS A 95 2.77 -9.47 14.34
CA LYS A 95 3.39 -8.46 15.22
C LYS A 95 4.24 -7.44 14.48
N THR A 96 5.00 -7.89 13.49
CA THR A 96 5.87 -7.06 12.63
C THR A 96 5.62 -7.44 11.18
N GLY A 97 4.67 -6.75 10.58
CA GLY A 97 4.22 -7.08 9.22
C GLY A 97 3.85 -5.88 8.38
N SER A 98 3.91 -4.67 8.95
CA SER A 98 3.60 -3.46 8.20
C SER A 98 4.69 -3.20 7.16
N PHE A 99 4.31 -2.71 5.99
CA PHE A 99 5.26 -2.27 4.97
C PHE A 99 4.66 -1.13 4.15
N VAL A 100 5.54 -0.38 3.50
CA VAL A 100 5.17 0.73 2.60
C VAL A 100 5.71 0.49 1.21
N VAL A 101 4.94 0.93 0.23
CA VAL A 101 5.40 1.08 -1.15
C VAL A 101 5.36 2.56 -1.49
N ASN A 102 6.52 3.18 -1.70
CA ASN A 102 6.62 4.51 -2.27
C ASN A 102 6.52 4.40 -3.80
N CYS A 103 5.68 5.21 -4.42
CA CYS A 103 5.37 5.17 -5.85
C CYS A 103 5.72 6.50 -6.53
N ASP A 104 6.05 6.43 -7.83
CA ASP A 104 6.31 7.58 -8.69
C ASP A 104 7.39 8.53 -8.12
N HIS A 105 8.43 8.00 -7.47
CA HIS A 105 9.46 8.82 -6.81
C HIS A 105 10.26 9.68 -7.83
N PRO A 106 10.10 11.01 -7.88
CA PRO A 106 10.85 11.83 -8.82
C PRO A 106 12.10 12.43 -8.15
N TYR A 107 13.07 12.80 -8.98
CA TYR A 107 14.36 13.46 -8.72
C TYR A 107 15.55 12.58 -8.26
N LYS A 108 16.51 12.38 -9.20
CA LYS A 108 17.80 11.66 -9.10
C LYS A 108 17.76 10.20 -8.60
N SER A 109 16.64 9.72 -8.04
CA SER A 109 16.42 8.28 -7.87
C SER A 109 16.41 7.62 -9.25
N LYS A 110 17.15 6.52 -9.39
CA LYS A 110 17.09 5.65 -10.58
C LYS A 110 15.92 4.66 -10.50
N HIS A 111 15.03 4.81 -9.53
CA HIS A 111 13.99 3.85 -9.16
C HIS A 111 12.63 4.55 -9.00
N ALA A 112 11.59 4.00 -9.61
CA ALA A 112 10.21 4.47 -9.51
C ALA A 112 9.52 4.01 -8.22
N TYR A 113 9.98 2.89 -7.64
CA TYR A 113 9.39 2.29 -6.45
C TYR A 113 10.44 1.99 -5.38
N GLU A 114 10.03 2.14 -4.13
CA GLU A 114 10.81 1.71 -2.97
C GLU A 114 9.90 0.99 -1.97
N ILE A 115 10.43 -0.06 -1.33
CA ILE A 115 9.72 -0.77 -0.26
C ILE A 115 10.54 -0.68 1.02
N SER A 116 9.86 -0.34 2.11
CA SER A 116 10.38 -0.39 3.48
C SER A 116 9.44 -1.19 4.36
N THR A 117 9.99 -1.91 5.34
CA THR A 117 9.20 -2.78 6.21
C THR A 117 9.41 -2.43 7.68
N GLU A 118 8.43 -2.73 8.51
CA GLU A 118 8.56 -2.65 9.97
C GLU A 118 9.67 -3.61 10.46
N ARG A 119 9.88 -4.75 9.80
CA ARG A 119 10.94 -5.72 10.13
C ARG A 119 12.36 -5.19 9.87
N SER A 120 12.51 -4.20 9.00
CA SER A 120 13.79 -3.57 8.67
C SER A 120 14.03 -2.25 9.41
N ASP A 121 13.25 -1.96 10.46
CA ASP A 121 13.21 -0.66 11.13
C ASP A 121 12.98 0.48 10.13
N TRP A 122 12.11 0.25 9.14
CA TRP A 122 11.76 1.20 8.06
C TRP A 122 12.91 1.60 7.14
N LYS A 123 14.04 0.90 7.18
CA LYS A 123 15.07 1.00 6.14
C LYS A 123 14.50 0.48 4.82
N ILE A 124 14.85 1.15 3.73
CA ILE A 124 14.51 0.72 2.36
C ILE A 124 15.17 -0.62 2.10
N THR A 125 14.36 -1.64 1.86
CA THR A 125 14.80 -3.02 1.60
C THR A 125 14.83 -3.37 0.12
N PHE A 126 14.07 -2.62 -0.70
CA PHE A 126 13.96 -2.90 -2.13
C PHE A 126 13.74 -1.62 -2.93
N LYS A 127 14.29 -1.58 -4.16
CA LYS A 127 14.12 -0.48 -5.12
C LYS A 127 14.04 -1.05 -6.53
N CYS A 128 13.07 -0.61 -7.33
CA CYS A 128 12.91 -1.07 -8.72
C CYS A 128 12.24 0.01 -9.59
N ASN A 129 12.09 -0.28 -10.88
CA ASN A 129 11.33 0.56 -11.82
C ASN A 129 10.08 -0.13 -12.38
N ASP A 130 9.88 -1.40 -12.06
CA ASP A 130 8.82 -2.23 -12.61
C ASP A 130 7.80 -2.59 -11.53
N ILE A 131 6.51 -2.51 -11.88
CA ILE A 131 5.43 -2.91 -10.98
C ILE A 131 5.48 -4.42 -10.72
N ASP A 132 5.93 -5.21 -11.68
CA ASP A 132 5.98 -6.67 -11.56
C ASP A 132 6.99 -7.08 -10.49
N GLU A 133 8.14 -6.40 -10.45
CA GLU A 133 9.13 -6.56 -9.37
C GLU A 133 8.59 -6.14 -8.00
N VAL A 134 7.73 -5.12 -7.94
CA VAL A 134 7.04 -4.74 -6.70
C VAL A 134 6.09 -5.85 -6.24
N LEU A 135 5.30 -6.41 -7.16
CA LEU A 135 4.35 -7.49 -6.87
C LEU A 135 5.09 -8.75 -6.38
N ASP A 136 6.17 -9.14 -7.05
CA ASP A 136 7.03 -10.26 -6.64
C ASP A 136 7.58 -10.03 -5.22
N THR A 137 8.03 -8.81 -4.92
CA THR A 137 8.54 -8.47 -3.59
C THR A 137 7.43 -8.51 -2.53
N ILE A 138 6.22 -7.99 -2.83
CA ILE A 138 5.08 -8.07 -1.91
C ILE A 138 4.72 -9.53 -1.60
N HIS A 139 4.73 -10.41 -2.60
CA HIS A 139 4.48 -11.83 -2.40
C HIS A 139 5.52 -12.46 -1.45
N GLN A 140 6.80 -12.08 -1.57
CA GLN A 140 7.87 -12.54 -0.67
C GLN A 140 7.78 -12.00 0.78
N LEU A 141 7.00 -10.95 1.04
CA LEU A 141 6.78 -10.44 2.40
C LEU A 141 5.82 -11.33 3.22
N THR A 142 5.12 -12.24 2.54
CA THR A 142 4.17 -13.13 3.18
C THR A 142 4.92 -14.17 4.02
N PRO A 143 4.37 -14.61 5.17
CA PRO A 143 4.95 -15.72 5.89
C PRO A 143 4.98 -16.91 4.93
N ASP A 144 6.15 -17.54 4.74
CA ASP A 144 6.26 -18.79 4.01
C ASP A 144 5.13 -19.72 4.47
N TYR A 145 4.15 -19.98 3.59
CA TYR A 145 3.06 -20.92 3.87
C TYR A 145 3.59 -22.33 4.22
N GLY A 146 4.89 -22.59 4.00
CA GLY A 146 5.60 -23.83 4.33
C GLY A 146 6.28 -23.93 5.71
N LEU A 147 6.35 -22.87 6.53
CA LEU A 147 7.03 -22.94 7.84
C LEU A 147 6.10 -23.00 9.06
N LEU A 148 4.79 -22.85 8.87
CA LEU A 148 3.78 -23.04 9.92
C LEU A 148 3.37 -24.51 10.12
N GLY A 149 3.92 -25.44 9.32
CA GLY A 149 3.72 -26.89 9.44
C GLY A 149 4.91 -27.68 10.04
N MET A 150 5.98 -27.02 10.47
CA MET A 150 7.19 -27.68 10.99
C MET A 150 7.60 -27.21 12.40
N ILE A 151 6.61 -27.04 13.28
CA ILE A 151 6.86 -27.18 14.71
C ILE A 151 6.01 -28.36 15.17
N VAL A 152 6.63 -29.55 15.07
CA VAL A 152 6.19 -30.77 15.75
C VAL A 152 6.69 -30.72 17.19
#